data_AF-A0A7W0PIP6-F1
#
_entry.id   AF-A0A7W0PIP6-F1
#
_cell.length_a   1.000
_cell.length_b   1.000
_cell.length_c   1.000
_cell.angle_alpha   90.00
_cell.angle_beta   90.00
_cell.angle_gamma   90.00
#
_symmetry.space_group_name_H-M   'P 1'
#
loop_
_entity.id
_entity.type
_entity.pdbx_description
1 polymer ?
#
loop_
_entity_poly.entity_id
_entity_poly.type
_entity_poly.pdbx_seq_one_letter_code
_entity_poly.pdbx_strand_id
1 'polypeptide(L)'
;GGFQVLDVWLLDTKTGTLSHVPGMPAFVSLKRTSMAWTDDGRLVLLGESNGENVVAVWRPGQRRLALKTVQLPERTGGSDSFAILR
;
A
#
# COMPACT_ATOMS: atom_id res chain seq x y z
N GLY A 1 -19.24 3.15 -14.08
CA GLY A 1 -18.53 2.45 -13.00
C GLY A 1 -17.98 3.48 -12.03
N GLY A 2 -17.95 3.17 -10.72
CA GLY A 2 -17.39 4.07 -9.72
C GLY A 2 -15.87 3.96 -9.62
N PHE A 3 -15.20 5.02 -9.20
CA PHE A 3 -13.79 4.98 -8.81
C PHE A 3 -13.66 4.41 -7.40
N GLN A 4 -12.66 3.58 -7.18
CA GLN A 4 -12.29 3.11 -5.85
C GLN A 4 -11.04 3.88 -5.40
N VAL A 5 -11.02 4.23 -4.11
CA VAL A 5 -9.88 4.87 -3.47
C VAL A 5 -9.49 4.06 -2.25
N LEU A 6 -8.18 3.97 -2.00
CA LEU A 6 -7.61 3.41 -0.79
C LEU A 6 -7.24 4.57 0.13
N ASP A 7 -7.67 4.48 1.38
CA ASP A 7 -7.30 5.44 2.41
C ASP A 7 -6.65 4.70 3.59
N VAL A 8 -5.40 5.03 3.91
CA VAL A 8 -4.60 4.31 4.91
C VAL A 8 -4.24 5.21 6.08
N TRP A 9 -4.51 4.72 7.29
CA TRP A 9 -4.23 5.39 8.54
C TRP A 9 -3.32 4.53 9.42
N LEU A 10 -2.41 5.16 10.15
CA LEU A 10 -1.63 4.55 11.22
C LEU A 10 -2.27 4.89 12.57
N LEU A 11 -2.61 3.86 13.33
CA LEU A 11 -2.97 3.97 14.75
C LEU A 11 -1.71 3.82 15.62
N ASP A 12 -1.36 4.86 16.36
CA ASP A 12 -0.45 4.73 17.50
C ASP A 12 -1.23 4.15 18.69
N THR A 13 -0.95 2.89 19.03
CA THR A 13 -1.67 2.17 20.08
C THR A 13 -1.29 2.62 21.49
N LYS A 14 -0.20 3.39 21.66
CA LYS A 14 0.19 3.95 22.96
C LYS A 14 -0.62 5.20 23.28
N THR A 15 -0.89 6.03 22.26
CA THR A 15 -1.55 7.33 22.42
C THR A 15 -3.00 7.33 21.96
N GLY A 16 -3.44 6.30 21.23
CA GLY A 16 -4.75 6.24 20.61
C GLY A 16 -4.90 7.19 19.41
N THR A 17 -3.80 7.72 18.88
CA THR A 17 -3.82 8.74 17.82
C THR A 17 -3.85 8.07 16.45
N LEU A 18 -4.77 8.52 15.59
CA LEU A 18 -4.76 8.19 14.17
C LEU A 18 -4.01 9.26 13.38
N SER A 19 -3.11 8.81 12.52
CA SER A 19 -2.37 9.67 11.59
C SER A 19 -2.49 9.14 10.18
N HIS A 20 -2.59 10.04 9.21
CA HIS A 20 -2.76 9.66 7.81
C HIS A 20 -1.43 9.22 7.22
N VAL A 21 -1.43 8.13 6.45
CA VAL A 21 -0.24 7.76 5.67
C VAL A 21 -0.07 8.79 4.56
N PRO A 22 1.14 9.35 4.34
CA PRO A 22 1.35 10.38 3.33
C PRO A 22 0.90 9.93 1.94
N GLY A 23 0.27 10.83 1.17
CA GLY A 23 -0.17 10.54 -0.20
C GLY A 23 -1.50 9.80 -0.30
N MET A 24 -2.23 9.64 0.82
CA MET A 24 -3.60 9.11 0.84
C MET A 24 -4.65 10.25 0.83
N PRO A 25 -5.88 9.99 0.36
CA PRO A 25 -6.33 8.76 -0.31
C PRO A 25 -5.71 8.60 -1.71
N ALA A 26 -5.50 7.35 -2.13
CA ALA A 26 -4.92 7.00 -3.43
C ALA A 26 -5.94 6.28 -4.33
N PHE A 27 -5.96 6.64 -5.62
CA PHE A 27 -6.76 5.93 -6.62
C PHE A 27 -6.07 4.63 -7.01
N VAL A 28 -6.68 3.50 -6.62
CA VAL A 28 -6.16 2.16 -6.88
C VAL A 28 -7.29 1.17 -7.18
N SER A 29 -6.96 0.08 -7.87
CA SER A 29 -7.83 -1.09 -7.97
C SER A 29 -7.81 -1.85 -6.64
N LEU A 30 -8.83 -1.70 -5.79
CA LEU A 30 -8.82 -2.25 -4.41
C LEU A 30 -8.67 -3.78 -4.37
N LYS A 31 -9.18 -4.49 -5.39
CA LYS A 31 -9.01 -5.95 -5.50
C LYS A 31 -7.55 -6.36 -5.75
N ARG A 32 -6.71 -5.42 -6.18
CA ARG A 32 -5.29 -5.63 -6.48
C ARG A 32 -4.38 -4.92 -5.48
N THR A 33 -4.92 -4.65 -4.28
CA THR A 33 -4.18 -4.03 -3.19
C THR A 33 -3.83 -5.07 -2.14
N SER A 34 -2.58 -5.06 -1.69
CA SER A 34 -2.12 -5.82 -0.54
C SER A 34 -1.15 -4.98 0.28
N MET A 35 -1.01 -5.26 1.57
CA MET A 35 -0.12 -4.50 2.44
C MET A 35 0.35 -5.32 3.62
N ALA A 36 1.61 -5.11 3.99
CA ALA A 36 2.26 -5.82 5.08
C ALA A 36 3.32 -4.94 5.75
N TRP A 37 3.58 -5.19 7.03
CA TRP A 37 4.72 -4.65 7.73
C TRP A 37 5.94 -5.56 7.54
N THR A 38 7.10 -4.94 7.38
CA THR A 38 8.40 -5.59 7.47
C THR A 38 8.87 -5.62 8.92
N ASP A 39 9.76 -6.56 9.25
CA ASP A 39 10.29 -6.73 10.61
C ASP A 39 11.11 -5.50 11.07
N ASP A 40 11.65 -4.71 10.14
CA ASP A 40 12.32 -3.44 10.42
C ASP A 40 11.37 -2.23 10.47
N GLY A 41 10.04 -2.46 10.52
CA GLY A 41 9.05 -1.42 10.77
C GLY A 41 8.72 -0.53 9.57
N ARG A 42 8.92 -1.00 8.34
CA ARG A 42 8.38 -0.35 7.13
C ARG A 42 7.06 -0.99 6.73
N LEU A 43 6.07 -0.17 6.40
CA LEU A 43 4.87 -0.57 5.69
C LEU A 43 5.18 -0.69 4.19
N VAL A 44 4.84 -1.83 3.62
CA VAL A 44 4.88 -2.08 2.17
C VAL A 44 3.45 -2.18 1.67
N LEU A 45 3.14 -1.45 0.60
CA LEU A 45 1.86 -1.52 -0.10
C LEU A 45 2.13 -1.97 -1.53
N LEU A 46 1.34 -2.91 -2.02
CA LEU A 46 1.18 -3.19 -3.44
C LEU A 46 -0.17 -2.63 -3.87
N GLY A 47 -0.21 -1.92 -4.98
CA GLY A 47 -1.46 -1.48 -5.60
C GLY A 47 -1.33 -1.37 -7.11
N GLU A 48 -2.47 -1.27 -7.79
CA GLU A 48 -2.53 -0.96 -9.21
C GLU A 48 -3.18 0.41 -9.42
N SER A 49 -2.49 1.30 -10.14
CA SER A 49 -2.96 2.65 -10.45
C SER A 49 -2.67 2.96 -11.92
N ASN A 50 -3.65 3.50 -12.65
CA ASN A 50 -3.56 3.80 -14.09
C ASN A 50 -3.07 2.61 -14.96
N GLY A 51 -3.40 1.38 -14.56
CA GLY A 51 -2.98 0.16 -15.25
C GLY A 51 -1.55 -0.31 -14.94
N GLU A 52 -0.83 0.41 -14.08
CA GLU A 52 0.52 0.04 -13.62
C GLU A 52 0.50 -0.51 -12.19
N ASN A 53 1.34 -1.49 -11.92
CA ASN A 53 1.55 -2.00 -10.57
C ASN A 53 2.62 -1.19 -9.86
N VAL A 54 2.34 -0.75 -8.65
CA VAL A 54 3.23 0.10 -7.86
C VAL A 54 3.43 -0.54 -6.49
N VAL A 55 4.69 -0.63 -6.08
CA VAL A 55 5.07 -0.89 -4.69
C VAL A 55 5.39 0.44 -4.02
N ALA A 56 4.72 0.71 -2.91
CA ALA A 56 5.02 1.83 -2.03
C ALA A 56 5.66 1.32 -0.74
N VAL A 57 6.69 2.01 -0.25
CA VAL A 57 7.36 1.72 1.02
C VAL A 57 7.38 2.98 1.87
N TRP A 58 7.01 2.84 3.14
CA TRP A 58 6.98 3.95 4.09
C TRP A 58 7.25 3.47 5.51
N ARG A 59 7.85 4.33 6.34
CA ARG A 59 8.00 4.13 7.79
C ARG A 59 7.34 5.28 8.55
N PRO A 60 6.70 5.04 9.71
CA PRO A 60 6.19 6.09 10.58
C PRO A 60 7.21 7.22 10.80
N GLY A 61 6.75 8.46 10.65
CA GLY A 61 7.58 9.67 10.71
C GLY A 61 8.16 10.13 9.36
N GLN A 62 8.17 9.28 8.32
CA GLN A 62 8.53 9.73 6.98
C GLN A 62 7.42 10.59 6.37
N ARG A 63 7.81 11.68 5.70
CA ARG A 63 6.86 12.65 5.10
C ARG A 63 6.30 12.21 3.75
N ARG A 64 6.86 11.18 3.12
CA ARG A 64 6.52 10.71 1.76
C ARG A 64 6.69 9.20 1.65
N LEU A 65 5.88 8.56 0.78
CA LEU A 65 6.08 7.19 0.32
C LEU A 65 7.24 7.15 -0.68
N ALA A 66 8.08 6.11 -0.60
CA ALA A 66 8.96 5.73 -1.69
C ALA A 66 8.16 4.85 -2.66
N LEU A 67 8.08 5.22 -3.94
CA LEU A 67 7.27 4.53 -4.94
C LEU A 67 8.16 3.87 -5.99
N LYS A 68 7.77 2.68 -6.45
CA LYS A 68 8.40 2.00 -7.57
C LYS A 68 7.36 1.24 -8.38
N THR A 69 7.31 1.49 -9.69
CA THR A 69 6.57 0.66 -10.63
C THR A 69 7.23 -0.71 -10.75
N VAL A 70 6.45 -1.77 -10.71
CA VAL A 70 6.91 -3.16 -10.81
C VAL A 70 6.16 -3.90 -11.89
N GLN A 71 6.82 -4.89 -12.49
CA GLN A 71 6.14 -5.86 -13.35
C GLN A 71 5.77 -7.08 -12.51
N LEU A 72 4.51 -7.47 -12.57
CA LEU A 72 4.00 -8.68 -11.93
C LEU A 72 3.78 -9.75 -12.99
N PRO A 73 3.80 -11.04 -12.63
CA PRO A 73 3.37 -12.11 -13.52
C PRO A 73 1.96 -11.84 -14.08
N GLU A 74 1.68 -12.38 -15.27
CA GLU A 74 0.38 -12.24 -15.91
C GLU A 74 -0.73 -12.78 -15.00
N ARG A 75 -1.82 -12.01 -14.90
CA ARG A 75 -2.94 -12.31 -14.00
C ARG A 75 -4.05 -13.02 -14.77
N THR A 76 -4.53 -14.14 -14.22
CA THR A 76 -5.71 -14.84 -14.76
C THR A 76 -7.02 -14.49 -14.03
N GLY A 77 -6.95 -13.71 -12.94
CA GLY A 77 -8.09 -13.25 -12.13
C GLY A 77 -7.76 -13.17 -10.64
N GLY A 78 -8.74 -12.78 -9.80
CA GLY A 78 -8.63 -12.87 -8.33
C GLY A 78 -8.20 -11.60 -7.59
N SER A 79 -7.74 -11.79 -6.35
CA SER A 79 -7.17 -10.76 -5.46
C SER A 79 -5.67 -10.93 -5.37
N ASP A 80 -4.93 -9.83 -5.34
CA ASP A 80 -3.47 -9.89 -5.18
C ASP A 80 -3.08 -10.00 -3.70
N SER A 81 -2.01 -10.76 -3.44
CA SER A 81 -1.33 -10.78 -2.15
C SER A 81 0.17 -10.94 -2.37
N PHE A 82 0.97 -10.43 -1.43
CA PHE A 82 2.40 -10.73 -1.37
C PHE A 82 2.79 -11.12 0.06
N ALA A 83 3.94 -11.75 0.19
CA ALA A 83 4.57 -12.04 1.48
C ALA A 83 5.93 -11.35 1.56
N ILE A 84 6.29 -10.86 2.75
CA ILE A 84 7.65 -10.45 3.05
C ILE A 84 8.48 -11.71 3.26
N LEU A 85 9.55 -11.87 2.48
CA LEU A 85 10.54 -12.93 2.71
C LEU A 85 11.39 -12.55 3.92
N ARG A 86 11.54 -13.50 4.85
CA ARG A 86 12.35 -13.38 6.07
C ARG A 86 13.71 -14.02 5.88
#